data_AF-A0A1K1MK42-F1
#
_entry.id   AF-A0A1K1MK42-F1
#
_cell.length_a   1.000
_cell.length_b   1.000
_cell.length_c   1.000
_cell.angle_alpha   90.00
_cell.angle_beta   90.00
_cell.angle_gamma   90.00
#
_symmetry.space_group_name_H-M   'P 1'
#
loop_
_entity.id
_entity.type
_entity.pdbx_description
1 polymer ?
#
loop_
_entity_poly.entity_id
_entity_poly.type
_entity_poly.pdbx_seq_one_letter_code
_entity_poly.pdbx_strand_id
1 'polypeptide(L)'
;MPAEETKTPDITNPNRTKYNILSAIGDAPWILIYPIAYIIAKTGGQTTDDFNSFIEEYNIEMQLYHILSQVRDKWDIVNELSKTCSAEACKFLLLYDDSLSQTERFEETPSGVNLLAAKLMNISSGKKVADLCTGTLSFIRQCISLGLNCNYLGSEIDSKALSIAMLRADILGNVTITSEDSLKISGKYDYVFCHSPFGLKWRYYYPDCRHSASADWLFAKKCVELLDNGGKAVCIMTNGSTRNNCDKQMRERFIKLGYIETIIALPEKIYSNTAISSTLMVFSKENKSVNFIDASDNFLRTRRTNILSDENILQILSVVGKNTPISYVARNEEIADNDYELYPKNYTEKQPDIPNAVLFSDLITRITRGAQIKANELDTLVCESETDTRLLMLSDMSKGIISDKLPYLSKIEKRYEKYCANDGDIILSKNGYPVKTAVTNISGNEKILVNGNLYIIEIDKSRIEPYYLKAYFDSEKGQAQLKSICVGVTLPNIPIEALKKLQIPMCPLSEQKIIADKYLKKQQEVIDLQKKLDTIEQELKEFF
;
A
#
# COMPACT_ATOMS: atom_id res chain seq x y z
N MET A 1 39.02 -42.05 -24.08
CA MET A 1 38.26 -41.45 -22.98
C MET A 1 39.26 -40.85 -22.01
N PRO A 2 39.35 -39.53 -21.85
CA PRO A 2 40.14 -38.95 -20.78
C PRO A 2 39.42 -39.20 -19.44
N ALA A 3 40.21 -39.44 -18.41
CA ALA A 3 39.74 -39.66 -17.04
C ALA A 3 38.88 -38.48 -16.56
N GLU A 4 37.73 -38.78 -15.96
CA GLU A 4 36.98 -37.82 -15.17
C GLU A 4 37.87 -37.37 -14.00
N GLU A 5 38.35 -36.13 -14.07
CA GLU A 5 38.84 -35.42 -12.90
C GLU A 5 37.69 -35.35 -11.89
N THR A 6 37.81 -36.13 -10.82
CA THR A 6 36.99 -36.01 -9.63
C THR A 6 37.21 -34.62 -9.04
N LYS A 7 36.36 -33.66 -9.46
CA LYS A 7 36.28 -32.35 -8.80
C LYS A 7 36.04 -32.60 -7.32
N THR A 8 37.04 -32.29 -6.50
CA THR A 8 36.89 -32.22 -5.05
C THR A 8 35.65 -31.39 -4.74
N PRO A 9 34.76 -31.86 -3.85
CA PRO A 9 33.57 -31.11 -3.49
C PRO A 9 33.96 -29.71 -3.00
N ASP A 10 33.48 -28.67 -3.68
CA ASP A 10 33.49 -27.32 -3.12
C ASP A 10 32.54 -27.28 -1.91
N ILE A 11 33.11 -27.60 -0.75
CA ILE A 11 32.45 -27.68 0.55
C ILE A 11 32.00 -26.32 1.10
N THR A 12 32.38 -25.22 0.43
CA THR A 12 32.11 -23.84 0.87
C THR A 12 30.82 -23.26 0.29
N ASN A 13 30.17 -23.96 -0.65
CA ASN A 13 29.01 -23.44 -1.37
C ASN A 13 27.69 -23.71 -0.62
N PRO A 14 26.96 -22.68 -0.16
CA PRO A 14 25.74 -22.84 0.63
C PRO A 14 24.59 -23.53 -0.13
N ASN A 15 24.48 -23.35 -1.45
CA ASN A 15 23.47 -24.05 -2.25
C ASN A 15 23.77 -25.54 -2.35
N ARG A 16 25.06 -25.89 -2.47
CA ARG A 16 25.50 -27.28 -2.44
C ARG A 16 25.28 -27.89 -1.07
N THR A 17 25.64 -27.17 0.00
CA THR A 17 25.36 -27.57 1.39
C THR A 17 23.88 -27.85 1.60
N LYS A 18 23.00 -26.94 1.13
CA LYS A 18 21.56 -27.15 1.18
C LYS A 18 21.11 -28.41 0.45
N TYR A 19 21.61 -28.61 -0.77
CA TYR A 19 21.31 -29.82 -1.56
C TYR A 19 21.76 -31.09 -0.85
N ASN A 20 22.97 -31.10 -0.29
CA ASN A 20 23.50 -32.23 0.45
C ASN A 20 22.63 -32.55 1.67
N ILE A 21 22.24 -31.52 2.45
CA ILE A 21 21.36 -31.71 3.60
C ILE A 21 20.00 -32.25 3.16
N LEU A 22 19.39 -31.66 2.12
CA LEU A 22 18.12 -32.13 1.55
C LEU A 22 18.19 -33.59 1.08
N SER A 23 19.27 -33.96 0.39
CA SER A 23 19.49 -35.33 -0.09
C SER A 23 19.65 -36.32 1.06
N ALA A 24 20.30 -35.91 2.16
CA ALA A 24 20.57 -36.79 3.29
C ALA A 24 19.33 -37.00 4.18
N ILE A 25 18.48 -35.97 4.34
CA ILE A 25 17.25 -36.09 5.14
C ILE A 25 16.09 -36.79 4.40
N GLY A 26 16.20 -36.95 3.07
CA GLY A 26 15.21 -37.67 2.25
C GLY A 26 13.79 -37.09 2.37
N ASP A 27 12.82 -37.95 2.67
CA ASP A 27 11.40 -37.56 2.86
C ASP A 27 11.13 -36.82 4.18
N ALA A 28 12.15 -36.61 5.02
CA ALA A 28 11.97 -35.88 6.26
C ALA A 28 11.62 -34.40 6.02
N PRO A 29 10.98 -33.73 6.99
CA PRO A 29 10.60 -32.34 6.85
C PRO A 29 11.80 -31.45 6.53
N TRP A 30 11.69 -30.68 5.44
CA TRP A 30 12.70 -29.73 4.98
C TRP A 30 13.08 -28.68 6.05
N ILE A 31 12.22 -28.44 7.06
CA ILE A 31 12.52 -27.58 8.21
C ILE A 31 13.74 -28.07 9.01
N LEU A 32 14.12 -29.35 8.90
CA LEU A 32 15.31 -29.92 9.55
C LEU A 32 16.63 -29.40 8.98
N ILE A 33 16.62 -28.69 7.84
CA ILE A 33 17.83 -28.09 7.28
C ILE A 33 18.49 -27.12 8.28
N TYR A 34 17.69 -26.30 8.96
CA TYR A 34 18.18 -25.26 9.87
C TYR A 34 18.78 -25.80 11.17
N PRO A 35 18.16 -26.74 11.91
CA PRO A 35 18.79 -27.34 13.08
C PRO A 35 20.07 -28.11 12.72
N ILE A 36 20.11 -28.83 11.57
CA ILE A 36 21.33 -29.51 11.11
C ILE A 36 22.44 -28.50 10.79
N ALA A 37 22.13 -27.47 9.98
CA ALA A 37 23.09 -26.42 9.64
C ALA A 37 23.57 -25.67 10.88
N TYR A 38 22.68 -25.43 11.85
CA TYR A 38 23.03 -24.81 13.13
C TYR A 38 24.03 -25.66 13.92
N ILE A 39 23.79 -26.96 14.09
CA ILE A 39 24.69 -27.83 14.85
C ILE A 39 26.08 -27.81 14.22
N ILE A 40 26.17 -28.06 12.90
CA ILE A 40 27.47 -28.09 12.19
C ILE A 40 28.18 -26.72 12.28
N ALA A 41 27.44 -25.61 12.15
CA ALA A 41 27.99 -24.27 12.28
C ALA A 41 28.48 -23.98 13.71
N LYS A 42 27.71 -24.36 14.74
CA LYS A 42 28.00 -24.13 16.16
C LYS A 42 29.22 -24.92 16.62
N THR A 43 29.38 -26.16 16.14
CA THR A 43 30.52 -27.03 16.50
C THR A 43 31.77 -26.80 15.65
N GLY A 44 31.76 -25.85 14.71
CA GLY A 44 32.87 -25.67 13.78
C GLY A 44 33.14 -26.90 12.90
N GLY A 45 32.12 -27.74 12.67
CA GLY A 45 32.21 -28.97 11.89
C GLY A 45 32.73 -30.19 12.67
N GLN A 46 33.08 -30.05 13.95
CA GLN A 46 33.51 -31.15 14.82
C GLN A 46 32.36 -31.58 15.73
N THR A 47 31.49 -32.45 15.23
CA THR A 47 30.31 -32.92 15.97
C THR A 47 30.69 -33.81 17.16
N THR A 48 29.83 -33.84 18.19
CA THR A 48 29.98 -34.67 19.40
C THR A 48 29.50 -36.11 19.17
N ASP A 49 29.75 -36.99 20.14
CA ASP A 49 29.36 -38.39 20.09
C ASP A 49 27.84 -38.57 19.89
N ASP A 50 27.03 -37.80 20.62
CA ASP A 50 25.58 -37.81 20.52
C ASP A 50 24.95 -36.43 20.76
N PHE A 51 23.62 -36.37 20.57
CA PHE A 51 22.82 -35.16 20.77
C PHE A 51 22.90 -34.59 22.20
N ASN A 52 22.91 -35.43 23.23
CA ASN A 52 22.93 -34.94 24.61
C ASN A 52 24.29 -34.33 24.94
N SER A 53 25.36 -34.96 24.47
CA SER A 53 26.73 -34.44 24.57
C SER A 53 26.84 -33.05 23.93
N PHE A 54 26.21 -32.85 22.76
CA PHE A 54 26.15 -31.53 22.10
C PHE A 54 25.43 -30.48 22.96
N ILE A 55 24.28 -30.83 23.54
CA ILE A 55 23.51 -29.90 24.38
C ILE A 55 24.33 -29.46 25.60
N GLU A 56 25.04 -30.39 26.24
CA GLU A 56 25.85 -30.13 27.43
C GLU A 56 27.13 -29.33 27.09
N GLU A 57 27.90 -29.77 26.10
CA GLU A 57 29.20 -29.17 25.74
C GLU A 57 29.06 -27.73 25.24
N TYR A 58 28.02 -27.46 24.44
CA TYR A 58 27.79 -26.13 23.84
C TYR A 58 26.82 -25.26 24.65
N ASN A 59 26.42 -25.71 25.85
CA ASN A 59 25.52 -25.01 26.76
C ASN A 59 24.26 -24.48 26.05
N ILE A 60 23.58 -25.36 25.32
CA ILE A 60 22.46 -24.98 24.45
C ILE A 60 21.27 -24.55 25.30
N GLU A 61 20.72 -23.37 25.00
CA GLU A 61 19.57 -22.84 25.72
C GLU A 61 18.35 -23.76 25.60
N MET A 62 17.60 -23.91 26.70
CA MET A 62 16.42 -24.77 26.77
C MET A 62 15.37 -24.45 25.69
N GLN A 63 15.28 -23.18 25.27
CA GLN A 63 14.36 -22.74 24.24
C GLN A 63 14.68 -23.35 22.86
N LEU A 64 15.96 -23.60 22.56
CA LEU A 64 16.40 -24.25 21.32
C LEU A 64 16.21 -25.76 21.34
N TYR A 65 16.09 -26.37 22.52
CA TYR A 65 15.95 -27.81 22.66
C TYR A 65 14.77 -28.37 21.87
N HIS A 66 13.64 -27.65 21.85
CA HIS A 66 12.44 -28.13 21.14
C HIS A 66 12.68 -28.31 19.64
N ILE A 67 13.32 -27.33 18.97
CA ILE A 67 13.64 -27.45 17.54
C ILE A 67 14.78 -28.45 17.29
N LEU A 68 15.81 -28.46 18.14
CA LEU A 68 16.98 -29.32 17.96
C LEU A 68 16.66 -30.80 18.25
N SER A 69 15.73 -31.09 19.17
CA SER A 69 15.36 -32.48 19.49
C SER A 69 14.83 -33.27 18.29
N GLN A 70 14.34 -32.59 17.24
CA GLN A 70 13.87 -33.22 16.01
C GLN A 70 14.98 -33.91 15.18
N VAL A 71 16.24 -33.56 15.45
CA VAL A 71 17.41 -34.19 14.83
C VAL A 71 18.10 -35.20 15.75
N ARG A 72 17.59 -35.44 16.97
CA ARG A 72 18.17 -36.38 17.93
C ARG A 72 18.36 -37.78 17.32
N ASP A 73 17.28 -38.34 16.79
CA ASP A 73 17.29 -39.70 16.21
C ASP A 73 17.91 -39.73 14.81
N LYS A 74 18.50 -38.60 14.38
CA LYS A 74 19.17 -38.41 13.08
C LYS A 74 20.63 -37.98 13.27
N TRP A 75 21.23 -38.26 14.42
CA TRP A 75 22.59 -37.82 14.73
C TRP A 75 23.64 -38.38 13.74
N ASP A 76 23.43 -39.60 13.23
CA ASP A 76 24.29 -40.19 12.19
C ASP A 76 24.33 -39.32 10.92
N ILE A 77 23.19 -38.76 10.52
CA ILE A 77 23.09 -37.84 9.38
C ILE A 77 23.87 -36.55 9.67
N VAL A 78 23.76 -36.02 10.89
CA VAL A 78 24.52 -34.82 11.31
C VAL A 78 26.03 -35.09 11.26
N ASN A 79 26.48 -36.25 11.75
CA ASN A 79 27.88 -36.68 11.73
C ASN A 79 28.43 -36.95 10.32
N GLU A 80 27.60 -37.40 9.39
CA GLU A 80 28.00 -37.57 7.99
C GLU A 80 28.09 -36.21 7.29
N LEU A 81 27.10 -35.34 7.51
CA LEU A 81 27.06 -34.02 6.92
C LEU A 81 28.16 -33.10 7.45
N SER A 82 28.58 -33.23 8.71
CA SER A 82 29.69 -32.44 9.28
C SER A 82 31.04 -32.71 8.59
N LYS A 83 31.21 -33.89 7.98
CA LYS A 83 32.40 -34.26 7.19
C LYS A 83 32.38 -33.72 5.76
N THR A 84 31.19 -33.41 5.23
CA THR A 84 30.99 -33.07 3.81
C THR A 84 30.57 -31.62 3.59
N CYS A 85 30.03 -30.95 4.61
CA CYS A 85 29.59 -29.55 4.58
C CYS A 85 30.49 -28.72 5.50
N SER A 86 31.03 -27.59 5.02
CA SER A 86 31.81 -26.71 5.89
C SER A 86 30.92 -25.97 6.88
N ALA A 87 31.45 -25.70 8.09
CA ALA A 87 30.77 -24.93 9.12
C ALA A 87 30.39 -23.53 8.63
N GLU A 88 31.26 -22.89 7.85
CA GLU A 88 31.01 -21.57 7.24
C GLU A 88 29.88 -21.62 6.23
N ALA A 89 29.81 -22.66 5.40
CA ALA A 89 28.73 -22.83 4.43
C ALA A 89 27.39 -23.10 5.12
N CYS A 90 27.38 -23.90 6.20
CA CYS A 90 26.23 -24.11 7.05
C CYS A 90 25.80 -22.82 7.76
N LYS A 91 26.75 -22.02 8.27
CA LYS A 91 26.48 -20.71 8.86
C LYS A 91 25.88 -19.75 7.83
N PHE A 92 26.45 -19.68 6.63
CA PHE A 92 25.90 -18.85 5.56
C PHE A 92 24.50 -19.29 5.15
N LEU A 93 24.28 -20.60 5.00
CA LEU A 93 22.97 -21.18 4.72
C LEU A 93 21.95 -20.78 5.79
N LEU A 94 22.29 -21.00 7.07
CA LEU A 94 21.42 -20.66 8.19
C LEU A 94 21.05 -19.17 8.21
N LEU A 95 22.05 -18.31 7.96
CA LEU A 95 21.88 -16.87 8.05
C LEU A 95 21.25 -16.23 6.82
N TYR A 96 21.38 -16.78 5.61
CA TYR A 96 20.98 -16.08 4.38
C TYR A 96 20.07 -16.88 3.45
N ASP A 97 19.71 -18.12 3.80
CA ASP A 97 18.67 -18.84 3.08
C ASP A 97 17.27 -18.35 3.50
N ASP A 98 16.62 -17.67 2.57
CA ASP A 98 15.24 -17.19 2.70
C ASP A 98 14.26 -18.09 1.92
N SER A 99 14.62 -19.35 1.64
CA SER A 99 13.70 -20.24 0.93
C SER A 99 12.51 -20.68 1.80
N LEU A 100 12.70 -20.63 3.12
CA LEU A 100 11.66 -20.87 4.11
C LEU A 100 10.48 -19.90 4.00
N SER A 101 10.79 -18.62 3.85
CA SER A 101 9.77 -17.58 3.80
C SER A 101 8.96 -17.64 2.50
N GLN A 102 9.50 -18.28 1.46
CA GLN A 102 8.84 -18.44 0.16
C GLN A 102 7.85 -19.61 0.11
N THR A 103 7.92 -20.58 1.03
CA THR A 103 7.09 -21.80 0.98
C THR A 103 5.96 -21.83 2.01
N GLU A 104 6.09 -21.13 3.15
CA GLU A 104 5.17 -21.28 4.30
C GLU A 104 4.38 -20.02 4.69
N ARG A 105 4.22 -19.03 3.80
CA ARG A 105 3.48 -17.77 4.05
C ARG A 105 4.09 -16.88 5.15
N PHE A 106 5.39 -16.96 5.43
CA PHE A 106 6.05 -15.95 6.26
C PHE A 106 6.28 -14.67 5.45
N GLU A 107 5.79 -13.53 5.93
CA GLU A 107 6.04 -12.23 5.29
C GLU A 107 7.40 -11.69 5.74
N GLU A 108 8.47 -12.12 5.07
CA GLU A 108 9.80 -11.60 5.34
C GLU A 108 9.97 -10.20 4.71
N THR A 109 10.58 -9.28 5.47
CA THR A 109 10.84 -7.93 4.97
C THR A 109 11.92 -7.97 3.90
N PRO A 110 11.69 -7.43 2.68
CA PRO A 110 12.70 -7.41 1.63
C PRO A 110 13.94 -6.62 2.03
N SER A 111 15.12 -7.08 1.60
CA SER A 111 16.42 -6.50 1.98
C SER A 111 16.53 -5.00 1.71
N GLY A 112 16.05 -4.53 0.56
CA GLY A 112 16.03 -3.10 0.23
C GLY A 112 15.18 -2.27 1.20
N VAL A 113 14.07 -2.83 1.71
CA VAL A 113 13.22 -2.17 2.71
C VAL A 113 13.91 -2.14 4.08
N ASN A 114 14.55 -3.25 4.47
CA ASN A 114 15.36 -3.30 5.70
C ASN A 114 16.51 -2.29 5.67
N LEU A 115 17.22 -2.20 4.54
CA LEU A 115 18.31 -1.26 4.34
C LEU A 115 17.82 0.19 4.40
N LEU A 116 16.73 0.51 3.71
CA LEU A 116 16.10 1.83 3.77
C LEU A 116 15.71 2.20 5.21
N ALA A 117 15.07 1.28 5.94
CA ALA A 117 14.68 1.49 7.33
C ALA A 117 15.89 1.79 8.24
N ALA A 118 16.96 0.99 8.15
CA ALA A 118 18.17 1.18 8.94
C ALA A 118 18.85 2.54 8.65
N LYS A 119 18.87 2.96 7.37
CA LYS A 119 19.44 4.25 6.95
C LYS A 119 18.58 5.44 7.40
N LEU A 120 17.25 5.36 7.33
CA LEU A 120 16.33 6.41 7.78
C LEU A 120 16.40 6.65 9.29
N MET A 121 16.55 5.56 10.07
CA MET A 121 16.76 5.66 11.51
C MET A 121 18.16 6.18 11.87
N ASN A 122 19.11 6.15 10.93
CA ASN A 122 20.52 6.48 11.17
C ASN A 122 21.08 5.70 12.37
N ILE A 123 20.93 4.37 12.32
CA ILE A 123 21.33 3.48 13.42
C ILE A 123 22.83 3.57 13.68
N SER A 124 23.18 3.64 14.96
CA SER A 124 24.56 3.68 15.44
C SER A 124 24.86 2.49 16.35
N SER A 125 26.09 1.95 16.26
CA SER A 125 26.56 0.84 17.09
C SER A 125 26.52 1.19 18.59
N GLY A 126 26.42 0.17 19.44
CA GLY A 126 26.33 0.30 20.90
C GLY A 126 24.94 0.72 21.42
N LYS A 127 23.98 0.95 20.54
CA LYS A 127 22.60 1.34 20.89
C LYS A 127 21.69 0.14 21.12
N LYS A 128 20.50 0.40 21.66
CA LYS A 128 19.44 -0.60 21.84
C LYS A 128 18.47 -0.55 20.66
N VAL A 129 18.30 -1.68 19.98
CA VAL A 129 17.43 -1.83 18.81
C VAL A 129 16.38 -2.89 19.11
N ALA A 130 15.11 -2.54 18.99
CA ALA A 130 14.01 -3.52 19.03
C ALA A 130 13.49 -3.80 17.62
N ASP A 131 13.20 -5.06 17.34
CA ASP A 131 12.55 -5.56 16.13
C ASP A 131 11.25 -6.27 16.53
N LEU A 132 10.13 -5.59 16.31
CA LEU A 132 8.79 -6.08 16.60
C LEU A 132 8.24 -6.87 15.42
N CYS A 133 7.68 -8.06 15.69
CA CYS A 133 7.32 -9.03 14.66
C CYS A 133 8.53 -9.39 13.79
N THR A 134 9.63 -9.79 14.45
CA THR A 134 10.94 -9.94 13.80
C THR A 134 10.98 -11.06 12.75
N GLY A 135 9.99 -11.96 12.75
CA GLY A 135 9.96 -13.13 11.88
C GLY A 135 11.20 -13.97 12.10
N THR A 136 12.02 -14.09 11.06
CA THR A 136 13.26 -14.88 11.08
C THR A 136 14.52 -13.99 11.15
N LEU A 137 14.41 -12.78 11.71
CA LEU A 137 15.48 -11.77 11.90
C LEU A 137 15.96 -11.02 10.66
N SER A 138 15.13 -10.87 9.62
CA SER A 138 15.55 -10.19 8.38
C SER A 138 16.14 -8.79 8.60
N PHE A 139 15.52 -7.96 9.44
CA PHE A 139 15.99 -6.61 9.74
C PHE A 139 17.26 -6.59 10.58
N ILE A 140 17.31 -7.38 11.66
CA ILE A 140 18.50 -7.48 12.53
C ILE A 140 19.70 -8.02 11.75
N ARG A 141 19.52 -9.05 10.91
CA ARG A 141 20.55 -9.56 10.00
C ARG A 141 21.07 -8.46 9.06
N GLN A 142 20.17 -7.66 8.50
CA GLN A 142 20.55 -6.53 7.66
C GLN A 142 21.36 -5.47 8.42
N CYS A 143 21.04 -5.21 9.69
CA CYS A 143 21.81 -4.27 10.50
C CYS A 143 23.22 -4.81 10.79
N ILE A 144 23.33 -6.09 11.15
CA ILE A 144 24.62 -6.74 11.43
C ILE A 144 25.49 -6.79 10.16
N SER A 145 24.92 -7.07 8.99
CA SER A 145 25.67 -7.06 7.72
C SER A 145 26.21 -5.68 7.34
N LEU A 146 25.60 -4.61 7.85
CA LEU A 146 26.10 -3.23 7.74
C LEU A 146 27.18 -2.88 8.78
N GLY A 147 27.59 -3.84 9.63
CA GLY A 147 28.56 -3.62 10.71
C GLY A 147 27.99 -2.88 11.92
N LEU A 148 26.66 -2.86 12.09
CA LEU A 148 26.00 -2.21 13.22
C LEU A 148 26.00 -3.16 14.42
N ASN A 149 26.96 -2.99 15.32
CA ASN A 149 27.09 -3.82 16.52
C ASN A 149 26.24 -3.22 17.65
N CYS A 150 24.94 -3.56 17.68
CA CYS A 150 23.98 -3.07 18.68
C CYS A 150 23.55 -4.18 19.64
N ASN A 151 22.83 -3.80 20.69
CA ASN A 151 22.07 -4.74 21.52
C ASN A 151 20.68 -4.90 20.92
N TYR A 152 20.42 -6.06 20.32
CA TYR A 152 19.18 -6.33 19.59
C TYR A 152 18.19 -7.11 20.44
N LEU A 153 16.91 -6.72 20.39
CA LEU A 153 15.78 -7.52 20.86
C LEU A 153 14.84 -7.80 19.69
N GLY A 154 14.57 -9.08 19.41
CA GLY A 154 13.52 -9.50 18.49
C GLY A 154 12.33 -10.13 19.24
N SER A 155 11.10 -9.83 18.80
CA SER A 155 9.88 -10.48 19.33
C SER A 155 9.11 -11.18 18.23
N GLU A 156 8.74 -12.45 18.45
CA GLU A 156 8.00 -13.27 17.48
C GLU A 156 7.07 -14.26 18.20
N ILE A 157 5.82 -14.34 17.77
CA ILE A 157 4.81 -15.23 18.39
C ILE A 157 4.61 -16.52 17.60
N ASP A 158 4.91 -16.52 16.30
CA ASP A 158 4.85 -17.71 15.47
C ASP A 158 5.99 -18.66 15.86
N SER A 159 5.64 -19.84 16.37
CA SER A 159 6.61 -20.79 16.90
C SER A 159 7.65 -21.25 15.88
N LYS A 160 7.30 -21.31 14.59
CA LYS A 160 8.23 -21.75 13.54
C LYS A 160 9.24 -20.65 13.25
N ALA A 161 8.76 -19.44 12.97
CA ALA A 161 9.63 -18.28 12.73
C ALA A 161 10.53 -18.00 13.94
N LEU A 162 9.95 -18.07 15.15
CA LEU A 162 10.67 -17.95 16.42
C LEU A 162 11.82 -18.95 16.52
N SER A 163 11.58 -20.22 16.19
CA SER A 163 12.62 -21.26 16.30
C SER A 163 13.82 -20.96 15.39
N ILE A 164 13.57 -20.49 14.16
CA ILE A 164 14.62 -20.10 13.22
C ILE A 164 15.34 -18.83 13.70
N ALA A 165 14.59 -17.85 14.20
CA ALA A 165 15.14 -16.64 14.78
C ALA A 165 16.08 -16.96 15.94
N MET A 166 15.71 -17.88 16.84
CA MET A 166 16.57 -18.30 17.95
C MET A 166 17.88 -18.94 17.47
N LEU A 167 17.82 -19.85 16.49
CA LEU A 167 19.03 -20.48 15.92
C LEU A 167 19.95 -19.43 15.28
N ARG A 168 19.37 -18.46 14.56
CA ARG A 168 20.12 -17.35 13.94
C ARG A 168 20.69 -16.41 15.00
N ALA A 169 19.94 -16.08 16.04
CA ALA A 169 20.36 -15.18 17.11
C ALA A 169 21.56 -15.72 17.88
N ASP A 170 21.53 -17.00 18.24
CA ASP A 170 22.64 -17.66 18.94
C ASP A 170 23.95 -17.63 18.13
N ILE A 171 23.86 -17.80 16.80
CA ILE A 171 25.02 -17.75 15.90
C ILE A 171 25.54 -16.32 15.65
N LEU A 172 24.65 -15.31 15.70
CA LEU A 172 25.01 -13.91 15.48
C LEU A 172 25.59 -13.25 16.74
N GLY A 173 25.14 -13.66 17.93
CA GLY A 173 25.51 -13.04 19.21
C GLY A 173 24.90 -11.63 19.39
N ASN A 174 24.77 -11.16 20.64
CA ASN A 174 24.15 -9.87 20.99
C ASN A 174 22.72 -9.66 20.46
N VAL A 175 22.00 -10.75 20.19
CA VAL A 175 20.59 -10.75 19.79
C VAL A 175 19.82 -11.56 20.82
N THR A 176 18.87 -10.92 21.49
CA THR A 176 17.92 -11.58 22.38
C THR A 176 16.60 -11.77 21.65
N ILE A 177 16.01 -12.96 21.74
CA ILE A 177 14.72 -13.28 21.14
C ILE A 177 13.70 -13.61 22.24
N THR A 178 12.48 -13.12 22.08
CA THR A 178 11.36 -13.43 22.97
C THR A 178 10.14 -13.92 22.20
N SER A 179 9.39 -14.84 22.82
CA SER A 179 8.10 -15.34 22.33
C SER A 179 6.91 -14.45 22.74
N GLU A 180 7.19 -13.33 23.40
CA GLU A 180 6.15 -12.40 23.86
C GLU A 180 5.51 -11.65 22.69
N ASP A 181 4.19 -11.43 22.78
CA ASP A 181 3.45 -10.58 21.86
C ASP A 181 4.10 -9.18 21.78
N SER A 182 4.45 -8.75 20.57
CA SER A 182 5.10 -7.46 20.31
C SER A 182 4.35 -6.26 20.92
N LEU A 183 3.02 -6.32 21.05
CA LEU A 183 2.23 -5.27 21.70
C LEU A 183 2.41 -5.23 23.23
N LYS A 184 2.97 -6.27 23.85
CA LYS A 184 3.24 -6.37 25.29
C LYS A 184 4.68 -6.05 25.67
N ILE A 185 5.62 -6.11 24.73
CA ILE A 185 7.04 -5.77 24.92
C ILE A 185 7.23 -4.48 25.72
N SER A 186 8.13 -4.49 26.69
CA SER A 186 8.41 -3.32 27.53
C SER A 186 9.86 -2.85 27.36
N GLY A 187 10.15 -1.68 27.95
CA GLY A 187 11.48 -1.07 27.91
C GLY A 187 11.57 0.18 27.04
N LYS A 188 12.81 0.66 26.86
CA LYS A 188 13.15 1.83 26.07
C LYS A 188 14.32 1.52 25.14
N TYR A 189 14.18 1.95 23.89
CA TYR A 189 15.09 1.63 22.80
C TYR A 189 15.42 2.91 22.01
N ASP A 190 16.67 3.00 21.54
CA ASP A 190 17.08 4.08 20.65
C ASP A 190 16.39 3.93 19.28
N TYR A 191 16.23 2.68 18.82
CA TYR A 191 15.65 2.37 17.52
C TYR A 191 14.61 1.24 17.63
N VAL A 192 13.49 1.38 16.93
CA VAL A 192 12.44 0.35 16.87
C VAL A 192 12.03 0.12 15.43
N PHE A 193 12.19 -1.10 14.94
CA PHE A 193 11.65 -1.54 13.66
C PHE A 193 10.40 -2.39 13.87
N CYS A 194 9.43 -2.28 12.98
CA CYS A 194 8.24 -3.13 12.99
C CYS A 194 7.73 -3.38 11.57
N HIS A 195 7.61 -4.65 11.22
CA HIS A 195 6.84 -5.12 10.07
C HIS A 195 5.74 -6.06 10.56
N SER A 196 4.64 -5.47 11.04
CA SER A 196 3.51 -6.24 11.53
C SER A 196 2.76 -6.94 10.38
N PRO A 197 2.10 -8.09 10.63
CA PRO A 197 1.32 -8.78 9.62
C PRO A 197 0.22 -7.90 9.02
N PHE A 198 0.09 -7.89 7.70
CA PHE A 198 -0.90 -7.05 7.03
C PHE A 198 -2.34 -7.49 7.27
N GLY A 199 -3.25 -6.51 7.30
CA GLY A 199 -4.70 -6.75 7.33
C GLY A 199 -5.29 -7.02 8.71
N LEU A 200 -4.47 -7.06 9.76
CA LEU A 200 -4.93 -7.18 11.14
C LEU A 200 -5.80 -5.98 11.55
N LYS A 201 -6.82 -6.25 12.37
CA LYS A 201 -7.80 -5.28 12.88
C LYS A 201 -7.77 -5.22 14.40
N TRP A 202 -8.17 -4.09 14.98
CA TRP A 202 -8.21 -3.89 16.43
C TRP A 202 -9.01 -4.97 17.18
N ARG A 203 -10.12 -5.42 16.59
CA ARG A 203 -10.99 -6.46 17.16
C ARG A 203 -10.29 -7.79 17.47
N TYR A 204 -9.14 -8.09 16.83
CA TYR A 204 -8.37 -9.28 17.17
C TYR A 204 -7.69 -9.15 18.55
N TYR A 205 -7.33 -7.93 18.95
CA TYR A 205 -6.67 -7.64 20.22
C TYR A 205 -7.65 -7.16 21.30
N TYR A 206 -8.75 -6.53 20.88
CA TYR A 206 -9.79 -6.01 21.73
C TYR A 206 -11.15 -6.52 21.23
N PRO A 207 -11.58 -7.73 21.61
CA PRO A 207 -12.80 -8.35 21.09
C PRO A 207 -14.07 -7.51 21.26
N ASP A 208 -14.13 -6.71 22.33
CA ASP A 208 -15.26 -5.79 22.59
C ASP A 208 -15.24 -4.53 21.69
N CYS A 209 -14.14 -4.29 21.00
CA CYS A 209 -13.99 -3.17 20.08
C CYS A 209 -14.73 -3.44 18.78
N ARG A 210 -15.88 -2.76 18.60
CA ARG A 210 -16.68 -2.84 17.36
C ARG A 210 -16.05 -2.11 16.17
N HIS A 211 -14.91 -1.43 16.36
CA HIS A 211 -14.24 -0.67 15.31
C HIS A 211 -13.45 -1.56 14.34
N SER A 212 -13.54 -1.26 13.05
CA SER A 212 -12.78 -1.90 11.96
C SER A 212 -11.41 -1.24 11.69
N ALA A 213 -10.89 -0.52 12.68
CA ALA A 213 -9.60 0.16 12.62
C ALA A 213 -8.45 -0.82 12.40
N SER A 214 -7.42 -0.37 11.68
CA SER A 214 -6.24 -1.16 11.35
C SER A 214 -5.34 -1.36 12.57
N ALA A 215 -4.88 -2.60 12.78
CA ALA A 215 -3.91 -2.89 13.83
C ALA A 215 -2.55 -2.24 13.55
N ASP A 216 -2.27 -1.80 12.32
CA ASP A 216 -1.07 -1.02 11.99
C ASP A 216 -0.87 0.15 12.99
N TRP A 217 -1.95 0.82 13.40
CA TRP A 217 -1.88 1.92 14.36
C TRP A 217 -1.67 1.49 15.82
N LEU A 218 -1.96 0.23 16.18
CA LEU A 218 -1.59 -0.35 17.47
C LEU A 218 -0.08 -0.60 17.53
N PHE A 219 0.50 -1.15 16.46
CA PHE A 219 1.94 -1.36 16.34
C PHE A 219 2.70 -0.04 16.23
N ALA A 220 2.20 0.94 15.47
CA ALA A 220 2.77 2.29 15.43
C ALA A 220 2.78 2.95 16.82
N LYS A 221 1.66 2.83 17.56
CA LYS A 221 1.59 3.30 18.95
C LYS A 221 2.63 2.61 19.82
N LYS A 222 2.75 1.29 19.69
CA LYS A 222 3.73 0.51 20.44
C LYS A 222 5.17 0.95 20.14
N CYS A 223 5.49 1.16 18.87
CA CYS A 223 6.81 1.65 18.45
C CYS A 223 7.15 2.97 19.15
N VAL A 224 6.25 3.96 19.09
CA VAL A 224 6.47 5.27 19.74
C VAL A 224 6.56 5.15 21.26
N GLU A 225 5.78 4.28 21.89
CA GLU A 225 5.83 4.02 23.33
C GLU A 225 7.19 3.44 23.78
N LEU A 226 7.82 2.64 22.93
CA LEU A 226 9.13 2.02 23.19
C LEU A 226 10.30 2.97 22.92
N LEU A 227 10.10 4.11 22.26
CA LEU A 227 11.18 5.05 21.98
C LEU A 227 11.68 5.75 23.25
N ASP A 228 13.00 5.72 23.40
CA ASP A 228 13.76 6.61 24.28
C ASP A 228 13.76 8.06 23.73
N ASN A 229 14.32 9.00 24.49
CA ASN A 229 14.46 10.38 24.06
C ASN A 229 15.43 10.49 22.89
N GLY A 230 15.00 11.13 21.80
CA GLY A 230 15.77 11.24 20.55
C GLY A 230 15.82 9.96 19.71
N GLY A 231 15.12 8.89 20.12
CA GLY A 231 15.01 7.66 19.35
C GLY A 231 14.16 7.80 18.09
N LYS A 232 14.31 6.85 17.16
CA LYS A 232 13.51 6.76 15.93
C LYS A 232 12.92 5.38 15.75
N ALA A 233 11.69 5.31 15.24
CA ALA A 233 11.08 4.05 14.84
C ALA A 233 10.76 4.04 13.35
N VAL A 234 10.74 2.86 12.75
CA VAL A 234 10.19 2.60 11.42
C VAL A 234 9.13 1.52 11.54
N CYS A 235 7.92 1.84 11.09
CA CYS A 235 6.85 0.86 10.94
C CYS A 235 6.44 0.76 9.47
N ILE A 236 6.30 -0.47 8.98
CA ILE A 236 5.67 -0.74 7.69
C ILE A 236 4.16 -0.85 7.91
N MET A 237 3.39 -0.12 7.11
CA MET A 237 1.93 -0.03 7.24
C MET A 237 1.25 -0.22 5.89
N THR A 238 -0.01 -0.64 5.90
CA THR A 238 -0.81 -0.69 4.67
C THR A 238 -1.16 0.72 4.19
N ASN A 239 -1.23 0.92 2.86
CA ASN A 239 -1.69 2.18 2.28
C ASN A 239 -3.15 2.53 2.64
N GLY A 240 -3.94 1.58 3.15
CA GLY A 240 -5.27 1.85 3.67
C GLY A 240 -5.22 2.67 4.95
N SER A 241 -4.28 2.37 5.85
CA SER A 241 -4.15 2.99 7.18
C SER A 241 -3.84 4.48 7.14
N THR A 242 -3.25 4.95 6.04
CA THR A 242 -2.91 6.37 5.82
C THR A 242 -4.09 7.22 5.39
N ARG A 243 -5.25 6.62 5.06
CA ARG A 243 -6.35 7.34 4.42
C ARG A 243 -7.78 6.96 4.79
N ASN A 244 -7.99 5.74 5.25
CA ASN A 244 -9.35 5.27 5.53
C ASN A 244 -10.03 6.10 6.64
N ASN A 245 -11.36 6.09 6.70
CA ASN A 245 -12.08 6.84 7.73
C ASN A 245 -11.96 6.22 9.13
N CYS A 246 -11.79 4.89 9.25
CA CYS A 246 -11.75 4.23 10.55
C CYS A 246 -10.47 4.55 11.35
N ASP A 247 -9.37 4.89 10.69
CA ASP A 247 -8.09 5.21 11.32
C ASP A 247 -7.84 6.72 11.44
N LYS A 248 -8.78 7.57 10.99
CA LYS A 248 -8.61 9.03 10.97
C LYS A 248 -8.26 9.61 12.34
N GLN A 249 -8.92 9.15 13.40
CA GLN A 249 -8.66 9.62 14.77
C GLN A 249 -7.22 9.30 15.22
N MET A 250 -6.68 8.15 14.80
CA MET A 250 -5.30 7.78 15.10
C MET A 250 -4.32 8.68 14.33
N ARG A 251 -4.57 8.93 13.04
CA ARG A 251 -3.78 9.86 12.22
C ARG A 251 -3.75 11.26 12.84
N GLU A 252 -4.92 11.79 13.16
CA GLU A 252 -5.07 13.09 13.82
C GLU A 252 -4.26 13.18 15.10
N ARG A 253 -4.37 12.16 15.97
CA ARG A 253 -3.63 12.14 17.24
C ARG A 253 -2.12 12.10 17.03
N PHE A 254 -1.62 11.29 16.09
CA PHE A 254 -0.19 11.17 15.82
C PHE A 254 0.40 12.46 15.23
N ILE A 255 -0.34 13.13 14.35
CA ILE A 255 0.06 14.44 13.80
C ILE A 255 0.08 15.50 14.91
N LYS A 256 -0.98 15.60 15.72
CA LYS A 256 -1.06 16.59 16.80
C LYS A 256 0.02 16.42 17.87
N LEU A 257 0.44 15.18 18.14
CA LEU A 257 1.52 14.87 19.08
C LEU A 257 2.92 14.98 18.44
N GLY A 258 3.02 15.27 17.14
CA GLY A 258 4.29 15.37 16.42
C GLY A 258 5.05 14.06 16.35
N TYR A 259 4.35 12.93 16.27
CA TYR A 259 4.96 11.60 16.30
C TYR A 259 5.46 11.11 14.95
N ILE A 260 5.07 11.74 13.86
CA ILE A 260 5.42 11.32 12.50
C ILE A 260 6.49 12.26 11.95
N GLU A 261 7.61 11.69 11.49
CA GLU A 261 8.72 12.44 10.88
C GLU A 261 8.69 12.36 9.35
N THR A 262 8.51 11.15 8.82
CA THR A 262 8.58 10.88 7.37
C THR A 262 7.61 9.76 7.00
N ILE A 263 6.97 9.89 5.84
CA ILE A 263 6.07 8.89 5.26
C ILE A 263 6.51 8.64 3.82
N ILE A 264 6.81 7.38 3.50
CA ILE A 264 7.30 6.97 2.19
C ILE A 264 6.35 5.94 1.59
N ALA A 265 5.73 6.26 0.44
CA ALA A 265 4.94 5.29 -0.32
C ALA A 265 5.91 4.35 -1.05
N LEU A 266 5.90 3.07 -0.70
CA LEU A 266 6.77 2.07 -1.31
C LEU A 266 6.17 1.52 -2.61
N PRO A 267 7.02 1.05 -3.55
CA PRO A 267 6.57 0.37 -4.75
C PRO A 267 5.65 -0.84 -4.49
N GLU A 268 4.76 -1.12 -5.45
CA GLU A 268 3.98 -2.36 -5.45
C GLU A 268 4.87 -3.60 -5.66
N LYS A 269 4.38 -4.78 -5.31
CA LYS A 269 5.04 -6.08 -5.57
C LYS A 269 6.48 -6.20 -5.03
N ILE A 270 6.85 -5.43 -4.01
CA ILE A 270 8.13 -5.58 -3.31
C ILE A 270 8.14 -6.86 -2.44
N TYR A 271 6.99 -7.23 -1.88
CA TYR A 271 6.84 -8.43 -1.07
C TYR A 271 6.62 -9.67 -1.95
N SER A 272 7.21 -10.80 -1.57
CA SER A 272 7.11 -12.06 -2.33
C SER A 272 5.71 -12.68 -2.33
N ASN A 273 4.95 -12.47 -1.25
CA ASN A 273 3.68 -13.16 -1.00
C ASN A 273 2.46 -12.29 -1.36
N THR A 274 2.65 -11.01 -1.68
CA THR A 274 1.55 -10.09 -1.99
C THR A 274 1.96 -9.00 -2.98
N ALA A 275 1.03 -8.63 -3.85
CA ALA A 275 1.20 -7.52 -4.79
C ALA A 275 0.87 -6.15 -4.17
N ILE A 276 0.49 -6.11 -2.90
CA ILE A 276 0.10 -4.88 -2.19
C ILE A 276 1.29 -3.90 -2.17
N SER A 277 1.00 -2.62 -2.41
CA SER A 277 1.89 -1.52 -2.05
C SER A 277 1.66 -1.09 -0.61
N SER A 278 2.72 -0.61 0.04
CA SER A 278 2.73 -0.28 1.47
C SER A 278 3.36 1.08 1.69
N THR A 279 3.28 1.58 2.92
CA THR A 279 3.92 2.81 3.34
C THR A 279 4.93 2.49 4.44
N LEU A 280 6.14 3.04 4.32
CA LEU A 280 7.13 3.05 5.40
C LEU A 280 6.97 4.37 6.17
N MET A 281 6.63 4.28 7.46
CA MET A 281 6.44 5.43 8.32
C MET A 281 7.58 5.52 9.35
N VAL A 282 8.26 6.65 9.35
CA VAL A 282 9.30 6.99 10.33
C VAL A 282 8.66 7.81 11.44
N PHE A 283 8.83 7.36 12.68
CA PHE A 283 8.38 8.05 13.87
C PHE A 283 9.55 8.59 14.67
N SER A 284 9.38 9.80 15.16
CA SER A 284 10.21 10.43 16.20
C SER A 284 9.30 11.41 16.96
N LYS A 285 9.80 12.12 17.97
CA LYS A 285 8.96 13.02 18.78
C LYS A 285 9.14 14.47 18.38
N GLU A 286 8.11 15.29 18.66
CA GLU A 286 8.15 16.76 18.53
C GLU A 286 8.25 17.30 17.10
N ASN A 287 7.80 16.53 16.11
CA ASN A 287 7.76 16.96 14.71
C ASN A 287 6.64 18.01 14.48
N LYS A 288 7.00 19.12 13.82
CA LYS A 288 6.07 20.19 13.41
C LYS A 288 5.61 20.08 11.95
N SER A 289 6.26 19.20 11.20
CA SER A 289 6.01 18.94 9.80
C SER A 289 6.35 17.48 9.49
N VAL A 290 5.76 16.96 8.42
CA VAL A 290 5.99 15.59 7.94
C VAL A 290 6.59 15.63 6.55
N ASN A 291 7.62 14.82 6.33
CA ASN A 291 8.19 14.61 5.00
C ASN A 291 7.40 13.53 4.27
N PHE A 292 6.68 13.91 3.21
CA PHE A 292 5.98 12.98 2.32
C PHE A 292 6.88 12.66 1.13
N ILE A 293 7.09 11.37 0.86
CA ILE A 293 7.88 10.90 -0.30
C ILE A 293 7.07 9.86 -1.06
N ASP A 294 6.80 10.12 -2.33
CA ASP A 294 6.21 9.12 -3.23
C ASP A 294 7.32 8.36 -3.94
N ALA A 295 7.69 7.20 -3.40
CA ALA A 295 8.69 6.32 -3.99
C ALA A 295 8.05 5.16 -4.76
N SER A 296 6.76 5.24 -5.11
CA SER A 296 6.02 4.12 -5.70
C SER A 296 6.56 3.67 -7.07
N ASP A 297 7.25 4.57 -7.77
CA ASP A 297 7.92 4.30 -9.06
C ASP A 297 9.44 4.05 -8.93
N ASN A 298 10.00 4.05 -7.72
CA ASN A 298 11.44 3.85 -7.45
C ASN A 298 11.75 2.37 -7.24
N PHE A 299 11.84 1.59 -8.31
CA PHE A 299 12.21 0.18 -8.23
C PHE A 299 12.85 -0.36 -9.50
N LEU A 300 13.57 -1.47 -9.36
CA LEU A 300 13.94 -2.35 -10.46
C LEU A 300 12.86 -3.41 -10.66
N ARG A 301 12.28 -3.43 -11.86
CA ARG A 301 11.26 -4.42 -12.23
C ARG A 301 11.92 -5.78 -12.49
N THR A 302 11.43 -6.82 -11.83
CA THR A 302 11.79 -8.21 -12.16
C THR A 302 10.55 -9.03 -12.54
N ARG A 303 10.73 -10.33 -12.81
CA ARG A 303 9.64 -11.23 -13.24
C ARG A 303 8.57 -11.44 -12.15
N ARG A 304 8.96 -11.52 -10.88
CA ARG A 304 8.04 -11.91 -9.78
C ARG A 304 7.81 -10.79 -8.78
N THR A 305 8.88 -10.11 -8.36
CA THR A 305 8.83 -9.00 -7.41
C THR A 305 9.57 -7.78 -7.94
N ASN A 306 9.22 -6.61 -7.45
CA ASN A 306 10.01 -5.41 -7.64
C ASN A 306 11.11 -5.35 -6.59
N ILE A 307 12.29 -4.87 -6.97
CA ILE A 307 13.44 -4.75 -6.07
C ILE A 307 13.69 -3.27 -5.82
N LEU A 308 13.84 -2.90 -4.56
CA LEU A 308 14.31 -1.58 -4.17
C LEU A 308 15.85 -1.62 -4.11
N SER A 309 16.53 -1.11 -5.15
CA SER A 309 17.99 -1.16 -5.25
C SER A 309 18.68 -0.11 -4.39
N ASP A 310 19.99 -0.24 -4.20
CA ASP A 310 20.81 0.73 -3.49
C ASP A 310 20.72 2.14 -4.11
N GLU A 311 20.67 2.24 -5.45
CA GLU A 311 20.47 3.52 -6.13
C GLU A 311 19.09 4.12 -5.85
N ASN A 312 18.03 3.29 -5.82
CA ASN A 312 16.70 3.75 -5.46
C ASN A 312 16.67 4.26 -4.01
N ILE A 313 17.33 3.55 -3.09
CA ILE A 313 17.44 3.95 -1.69
C ILE A 313 18.17 5.29 -1.57
N LEU A 314 19.30 5.47 -2.27
CA LEU A 314 20.03 6.74 -2.28
C LEU A 314 19.18 7.89 -2.83
N GLN A 315 18.39 7.66 -3.89
CA GLN A 315 17.46 8.65 -4.40
C GLN A 315 16.42 9.05 -3.35
N ILE A 316 15.79 8.08 -2.69
CA ILE A 316 14.79 8.32 -1.62
C ILE A 316 15.42 9.12 -0.47
N LEU A 317 16.61 8.71 0.01
CA LEU A 317 17.31 9.41 1.09
C LEU A 317 17.71 10.84 0.69
N SER A 318 18.06 11.07 -0.58
CA SER A 318 18.51 12.38 -1.05
C SER A 318 17.43 13.47 -1.05
N VAL A 319 16.15 13.08 -1.04
CA VAL A 319 14.99 13.99 -1.09
C VAL A 319 14.31 14.22 0.27
N VAL A 320 14.73 13.51 1.32
CA VAL A 320 14.23 13.75 2.69
C VAL A 320 14.49 15.21 3.09
N GLY A 321 13.47 15.89 3.64
CA GLY A 321 13.57 17.29 4.03
C GLY A 321 13.55 18.30 2.89
N LYS A 322 13.23 17.87 1.66
CA LYS A 322 13.22 18.72 0.47
C LYS A 322 11.86 18.69 -0.22
N ASN A 323 11.60 19.72 -1.01
CA ASN A 323 10.46 19.77 -1.92
C ASN A 323 10.97 19.48 -3.34
N THR A 324 10.57 18.35 -3.91
CA THR A 324 10.93 17.88 -5.25
C THR A 324 9.69 17.30 -5.94
N PRO A 325 9.73 16.88 -7.22
CA PRO A 325 8.58 16.23 -7.84
C PRO A 325 8.06 14.96 -7.12
N ILE A 326 8.89 14.33 -6.28
CA ILE A 326 8.54 13.11 -5.55
C ILE A 326 8.55 13.30 -4.02
N SER A 327 8.76 14.53 -3.54
CA SER A 327 8.82 14.80 -2.08
C SER A 327 8.25 16.16 -1.73
N TYR A 328 7.59 16.24 -0.57
CA TYR A 328 7.00 17.47 -0.07
C TYR A 328 7.01 17.50 1.46
N VAL A 329 7.39 18.64 2.03
CA VAL A 329 7.39 18.88 3.49
C VAL A 329 6.13 19.65 3.86
N ALA A 330 5.13 18.95 4.41
CA ALA A 330 3.87 19.58 4.83
C ALA A 330 3.87 19.89 6.32
N ARG A 331 3.36 21.06 6.71
CA ARG A 331 3.18 21.41 8.12
C ARG A 331 1.98 20.68 8.73
N ASN A 332 1.98 20.48 10.04
CA ASN A 332 0.87 19.80 10.72
C ASN A 332 -0.49 20.49 10.48
N GLU A 333 -0.52 21.82 10.34
CA GLU A 333 -1.73 22.59 10.02
C GLU A 333 -2.26 22.27 8.61
N GLU A 334 -1.37 22.16 7.62
CA GLU A 334 -1.72 21.80 6.25
C GLU A 334 -2.27 20.37 6.17
N ILE A 335 -1.70 19.45 6.94
CA ILE A 335 -2.20 18.08 7.05
C ILE A 335 -3.60 18.06 7.69
N ALA A 336 -3.84 18.93 8.68
CA ALA A 336 -5.16 19.07 9.30
C ALA A 336 -6.20 19.64 8.32
N ASP A 337 -5.83 20.63 7.50
CA ASP A 337 -6.70 21.20 6.44
C ASP A 337 -7.03 20.19 5.32
N ASN A 338 -6.20 19.15 5.20
CA ASN A 338 -6.37 17.99 4.33
C ASN A 338 -6.95 16.77 5.04
N ASP A 339 -7.73 17.00 6.11
CA ASP A 339 -8.50 15.97 6.83
C ASP A 339 -7.66 14.83 7.44
N TYR A 340 -6.39 15.13 7.73
CA TYR A 340 -5.38 14.16 8.19
C TYR A 340 -5.15 13.00 7.22
N GLU A 341 -5.30 13.26 5.92
CA GLU A 341 -4.93 12.33 4.87
C GLU A 341 -3.40 12.22 4.77
N LEU A 342 -2.83 11.03 4.88
CA LEU A 342 -1.38 10.84 5.00
C LEU A 342 -0.74 10.11 3.81
N TYR A 343 -1.47 9.88 2.72
CA TYR A 343 -0.87 9.22 1.56
C TYR A 343 0.05 10.18 0.78
N PRO A 344 1.35 9.88 0.60
CA PRO A 344 2.33 10.82 0.04
C PRO A 344 1.98 11.42 -1.33
N LYS A 345 1.35 10.64 -2.20
CA LYS A 345 0.96 11.09 -3.54
C LYS A 345 0.09 12.35 -3.54
N ASN A 346 -0.73 12.53 -2.50
CA ASN A 346 -1.61 13.69 -2.38
C ASN A 346 -0.85 15.00 -2.09
N TYR A 347 0.42 14.90 -1.68
CA TYR A 347 1.30 16.03 -1.38
C TYR A 347 2.35 16.26 -2.47
N THR A 348 2.71 15.22 -3.23
CA THR A 348 3.75 15.30 -4.27
C THR A 348 3.19 15.56 -5.67
N GLU A 349 1.94 15.18 -5.96
CA GLU A 349 1.30 15.53 -7.22
C GLU A 349 1.07 17.05 -7.29
N LYS A 350 1.79 17.71 -8.21
CA LYS A 350 1.54 19.13 -8.49
C LYS A 350 0.15 19.28 -9.11
N GLN A 351 -0.72 20.01 -8.44
CA GLN A 351 -1.89 20.63 -9.07
C GLN A 351 -1.38 21.46 -10.27
N PRO A 352 -1.95 21.32 -11.48
CA PRO A 352 -1.54 22.12 -12.62
C PRO A 352 -1.72 23.61 -12.27
N ASP A 353 -0.71 24.44 -12.57
CA ASP A 353 -0.85 25.89 -12.44
C ASP A 353 -1.85 26.39 -13.50
N ILE A 354 -2.95 26.98 -13.04
CA ILE A 354 -4.06 27.42 -13.87
C ILE A 354 -4.16 28.95 -13.75
N PRO A 355 -3.75 29.70 -14.78
CA PRO A 355 -3.86 31.15 -14.78
C PRO A 355 -5.31 31.59 -14.59
N ASN A 356 -5.51 32.65 -13.79
CA ASN A 356 -6.83 33.23 -13.50
C ASN A 356 -7.84 32.21 -12.95
N ALA A 357 -7.39 31.24 -12.15
CA ALA A 357 -8.28 30.27 -11.55
C ALA A 357 -9.12 30.85 -10.40
N VAL A 358 -10.34 30.36 -10.27
CA VAL A 358 -11.18 30.52 -9.07
C VAL A 358 -11.48 29.15 -8.47
N LEU A 359 -11.81 29.10 -7.18
CA LEU A 359 -12.25 27.85 -6.56
C LEU A 359 -13.59 27.42 -7.16
N PHE A 360 -13.74 26.12 -7.41
CA PHE A 360 -14.98 25.59 -7.96
C PHE A 360 -16.16 25.85 -7.02
N SER A 361 -15.91 25.85 -5.69
CA SER A 361 -16.89 26.27 -4.68
C SER A 361 -17.53 27.62 -4.94
N ASP A 362 -16.80 28.57 -5.53
CA ASP A 362 -17.29 29.93 -5.77
C ASP A 362 -18.25 29.97 -6.96
N LEU A 363 -18.23 28.94 -7.81
CA LEU A 363 -19.06 28.81 -9.00
C LEU A 363 -20.27 27.90 -8.77
N ILE A 364 -20.28 27.11 -7.69
CA ILE A 364 -21.34 26.17 -7.36
C ILE A 364 -22.43 26.88 -6.55
N THR A 365 -23.68 26.83 -7.02
CA THR A 365 -24.84 27.27 -6.23
C THR A 365 -25.41 26.11 -5.40
N ARG A 366 -25.36 24.88 -5.94
CA ARG A 366 -25.81 23.66 -5.25
C ARG A 366 -25.00 22.45 -5.72
N ILE A 367 -24.60 21.59 -4.79
CA ILE A 367 -24.05 20.27 -5.11
C ILE A 367 -24.73 19.20 -4.27
N THR A 368 -25.22 18.14 -4.91
CA THR A 368 -25.82 17.00 -4.21
C THR A 368 -25.45 15.68 -4.86
N ARG A 369 -25.42 14.63 -4.06
CA ARG A 369 -25.40 13.25 -4.56
C ARG A 369 -26.78 12.89 -5.12
N GLY A 370 -26.82 12.14 -6.21
CA GLY A 370 -28.06 11.61 -6.78
C GLY A 370 -28.80 10.63 -5.84
N ALA A 371 -29.98 10.19 -6.29
CA ALA A 371 -30.88 9.33 -5.54
C ALA A 371 -30.27 7.95 -5.25
N GLN A 372 -30.27 7.55 -3.97
CA GLN A 372 -29.80 6.24 -3.53
C GLN A 372 -30.98 5.26 -3.51
N ILE A 373 -31.27 4.68 -4.67
CA ILE A 373 -32.34 3.69 -4.85
C ILE A 373 -31.71 2.30 -4.89
N LYS A 374 -32.31 1.33 -4.19
CA LYS A 374 -31.85 -0.07 -4.23
C LYS A 374 -32.18 -0.67 -5.60
N ALA A 375 -31.36 -1.60 -6.09
CA ALA A 375 -31.55 -2.21 -7.42
C ALA A 375 -32.96 -2.82 -7.59
N ASN A 376 -33.44 -3.58 -6.61
CA ASN A 376 -34.78 -4.18 -6.65
C ASN A 376 -35.94 -3.17 -6.63
N GLU A 377 -35.75 -2.01 -6.00
CA GLU A 377 -36.73 -0.92 -6.01
C GLU A 377 -36.66 -0.17 -7.34
N LEU A 378 -35.49 -0.09 -7.97
CA LEU A 378 -35.32 0.53 -9.27
C LEU A 378 -35.99 -0.31 -10.38
N ASP A 379 -35.81 -1.62 -10.34
CA ASP A 379 -36.37 -2.56 -11.33
C ASP A 379 -37.90 -2.52 -11.38
N THR A 380 -38.57 -2.18 -10.27
CA THR A 380 -40.03 -2.04 -10.24
C THR A 380 -40.52 -0.66 -10.68
N LEU A 381 -39.65 0.35 -10.67
CA LEU A 381 -39.98 1.73 -11.05
C LEU A 381 -39.78 1.97 -12.55
N VAL A 382 -38.80 1.30 -13.16
CA VAL A 382 -38.51 1.40 -14.60
C VAL A 382 -39.66 0.80 -15.42
N CYS A 383 -40.11 1.51 -16.45
CA CYS A 383 -41.17 1.05 -17.34
C CYS A 383 -40.81 1.26 -18.81
N GLU A 384 -41.50 0.52 -19.68
CA GLU A 384 -41.35 0.64 -21.14
C GLU A 384 -42.21 1.76 -21.73
N SER A 385 -43.28 2.16 -21.02
CA SER A 385 -44.18 3.23 -21.47
C SER A 385 -43.53 4.60 -21.28
N GLU A 386 -43.72 5.49 -22.25
CA GLU A 386 -43.21 6.86 -22.17
C GLU A 386 -43.86 7.62 -21.01
N THR A 387 -43.02 8.23 -20.17
CA THR A 387 -43.45 9.09 -19.07
C THR A 387 -42.63 10.38 -19.05
N ASP A 388 -43.11 11.38 -18.33
CA ASP A 388 -42.40 12.65 -18.16
C ASP A 388 -41.14 12.51 -17.28
N THR A 389 -40.88 11.34 -16.68
CA THR A 389 -39.74 11.14 -15.78
C THR A 389 -38.79 10.09 -16.32
N ARG A 390 -37.53 10.46 -16.46
CA ARG A 390 -36.46 9.58 -16.94
C ARG A 390 -35.39 9.36 -15.87
N LEU A 391 -34.71 8.23 -15.93
CA LEU A 391 -33.61 7.88 -15.03
C LEU A 391 -32.26 8.08 -15.73
N LEU A 392 -31.34 8.80 -15.08
CA LEU A 392 -29.96 8.95 -15.53
C LEU A 392 -29.01 8.10 -14.68
N MET A 393 -28.35 7.13 -15.30
CA MET A 393 -27.31 6.30 -14.72
C MET A 393 -25.94 6.59 -15.35
N LEU A 394 -24.88 6.09 -14.69
CA LEU A 394 -23.50 6.24 -15.18
C LEU A 394 -23.26 5.54 -16.53
N SER A 395 -24.02 4.50 -16.84
CA SER A 395 -24.02 3.79 -18.13
C SER A 395 -24.47 4.70 -19.28
N ASP A 396 -25.40 5.60 -18.98
CA ASP A 396 -26.08 6.42 -19.99
C ASP A 396 -25.27 7.68 -20.33
N MET A 397 -24.24 7.94 -19.54
CA MET A 397 -23.19 8.92 -19.83
C MET A 397 -22.10 8.25 -20.65
N SER A 398 -22.06 8.56 -21.95
CA SER A 398 -21.02 8.07 -22.86
C SER A 398 -20.51 9.22 -23.72
N LYS A 399 -19.20 9.24 -23.96
CA LYS A 399 -18.56 10.22 -24.88
C LYS A 399 -18.86 11.68 -24.51
N GLY A 400 -19.02 11.93 -23.21
CA GLY A 400 -19.31 13.24 -22.66
C GLY A 400 -20.75 13.73 -22.88
N ILE A 401 -21.68 12.91 -23.36
CA ILE A 401 -23.09 13.26 -23.48
C ILE A 401 -23.97 12.31 -22.67
N ILE A 402 -25.19 12.77 -22.41
CA ILE A 402 -26.28 11.94 -21.89
C ILE A 402 -26.99 11.30 -23.09
N SER A 403 -27.24 10.01 -23.03
CA SER A 403 -28.04 9.28 -24.03
C SER A 403 -29.43 9.91 -24.19
N ASP A 404 -29.90 10.06 -25.43
CA ASP A 404 -31.29 10.45 -25.73
C ASP A 404 -32.30 9.37 -25.31
N LYS A 405 -31.83 8.13 -25.13
CA LYS A 405 -32.63 6.96 -24.73
C LYS A 405 -32.40 6.65 -23.26
N LEU A 406 -32.99 7.45 -22.38
CA LEU A 406 -32.99 7.16 -20.94
C LEU A 406 -34.20 6.29 -20.57
N PRO A 407 -34.06 5.36 -19.61
CA PRO A 407 -35.18 4.57 -19.10
C PRO A 407 -36.28 5.46 -18.51
N TYR A 408 -37.54 5.15 -18.81
CA TYR A 408 -38.71 5.82 -18.24
C TYR A 408 -39.03 5.30 -16.83
N LEU A 409 -39.54 6.18 -15.98
CA LEU A 409 -40.00 5.85 -14.63
C LEU A 409 -41.52 6.01 -14.54
N SER A 410 -42.20 4.98 -14.05
CA SER A 410 -43.66 4.94 -13.90
C SER A 410 -44.18 5.97 -12.88
N LYS A 411 -43.43 6.22 -11.81
CA LYS A 411 -43.74 7.23 -10.80
C LYS A 411 -42.46 7.64 -10.06
N ILE A 412 -42.37 8.92 -9.71
CA ILE A 412 -41.37 9.40 -8.76
C ILE A 412 -42.00 9.63 -7.39
N GLU A 413 -41.40 9.06 -6.36
CA GLU A 413 -41.79 9.40 -5.00
C GLU A 413 -41.32 10.81 -4.63
N LYS A 414 -42.14 11.53 -3.87
CA LYS A 414 -41.86 12.92 -3.45
C LYS A 414 -40.48 13.11 -2.80
N ARG A 415 -39.97 12.08 -2.10
CA ARG A 415 -38.63 12.10 -1.48
C ARG A 415 -37.47 12.16 -2.49
N TYR A 416 -37.69 11.75 -3.74
CA TYR A 416 -36.68 11.71 -4.78
C TYR A 416 -36.68 12.93 -5.71
N GLU A 417 -37.71 13.77 -5.68
CA GLU A 417 -37.81 14.95 -6.56
C GLU A 417 -36.64 15.93 -6.41
N LYS A 418 -36.06 16.03 -5.21
CA LYS A 418 -34.87 16.86 -4.95
C LYS A 418 -33.58 16.37 -5.62
N TYR A 419 -33.59 15.17 -6.20
CA TYR A 419 -32.49 14.60 -6.98
C TYR A 419 -32.77 14.61 -8.49
N CYS A 420 -33.81 15.34 -8.92
CA CYS A 420 -33.98 15.66 -10.32
C CYS A 420 -32.99 16.76 -10.70
N ALA A 421 -32.33 16.58 -11.84
CA ALA A 421 -31.48 17.62 -12.41
C ALA A 421 -32.34 18.71 -13.05
N ASN A 422 -31.83 19.94 -13.02
CA ASN A 422 -32.37 21.06 -13.77
C ASN A 422 -31.67 21.19 -15.12
N ASP A 423 -32.22 22.00 -16.02
CA ASP A 423 -31.55 22.34 -17.27
C ASP A 423 -30.21 23.07 -17.02
N GLY A 424 -29.15 22.63 -17.69
CA GLY A 424 -27.80 23.19 -17.57
C GLY A 424 -27.04 22.81 -16.29
N ASP A 425 -27.53 21.84 -15.52
CA ASP A 425 -26.76 21.25 -14.42
C ASP A 425 -25.59 20.43 -14.96
N ILE A 426 -24.47 20.42 -14.24
CA ILE A 426 -23.33 19.54 -14.53
C ILE A 426 -23.54 18.22 -13.79
N ILE A 427 -23.50 17.12 -14.53
CA ILE A 427 -23.53 15.76 -14.00
C ILE A 427 -22.11 15.20 -14.01
N LEU A 428 -21.64 14.74 -12.86
CA LEU A 428 -20.28 14.23 -12.69
C LEU A 428 -20.28 12.85 -12.05
N SER A 429 -19.49 11.91 -12.59
CA SER A 429 -19.38 10.57 -12.02
C SER A 429 -18.68 10.59 -10.66
N LYS A 430 -19.36 10.13 -9.61
CA LYS A 430 -18.77 10.03 -8.28
C LYS A 430 -17.69 8.96 -8.21
N ASN A 431 -17.92 7.83 -8.86
CA ASN A 431 -17.07 6.63 -8.79
C ASN A 431 -16.48 6.33 -10.18
N GLY A 432 -15.25 5.84 -10.18
CA GLY A 432 -14.52 5.45 -11.38
C GLY A 432 -13.63 6.56 -11.95
N TYR A 433 -12.60 6.13 -12.68
CA TYR A 433 -11.73 6.98 -13.48
C TYR A 433 -11.56 6.34 -14.87
N PRO A 434 -11.52 7.10 -15.99
CA PRO A 434 -11.66 8.56 -16.08
C PRO A 434 -13.02 9.07 -15.61
N VAL A 435 -13.04 10.31 -15.12
CA VAL A 435 -14.25 10.92 -14.56
C VAL A 435 -15.12 11.38 -15.71
N LYS A 436 -16.36 10.89 -15.77
CA LYS A 436 -17.32 11.27 -16.79
C LYS A 436 -18.05 12.54 -16.39
N THR A 437 -18.18 13.48 -17.32
CA THR A 437 -18.98 14.69 -17.15
C THR A 437 -20.01 14.86 -18.27
N ALA A 438 -21.16 15.45 -17.93
CA ALA A 438 -22.18 15.84 -18.89
C ALA A 438 -22.90 17.11 -18.43
N VAL A 439 -23.54 17.80 -19.37
CA VAL A 439 -24.45 18.92 -19.10
C VAL A 439 -25.86 18.44 -19.43
N THR A 440 -26.82 18.66 -18.54
CA THR A 440 -28.22 18.36 -18.81
C THR A 440 -28.83 19.38 -19.77
N ASN A 441 -29.63 18.88 -20.71
CA ASN A 441 -30.45 19.69 -21.61
C ASN A 441 -31.89 19.22 -21.44
N ILE A 442 -32.68 19.96 -20.66
CA ILE A 442 -34.03 19.55 -20.26
C ILE A 442 -35.01 20.58 -20.80
N SER A 443 -35.99 20.11 -21.59
CA SER A 443 -37.00 20.95 -22.22
C SER A 443 -38.40 20.57 -21.78
N GLY A 444 -39.28 21.56 -21.58
CA GLY A 444 -40.68 21.33 -21.22
C GLY A 444 -40.86 20.80 -19.80
N ASN A 445 -41.67 19.75 -19.64
CA ASN A 445 -42.04 19.16 -18.35
C ASN A 445 -41.22 17.91 -17.98
N GLU A 446 -40.18 17.59 -18.75
CA GLU A 446 -39.33 16.42 -18.50
C GLU A 446 -38.59 16.54 -17.16
N LYS A 447 -38.58 15.45 -16.38
CA LYS A 447 -37.82 15.32 -15.13
C LYS A 447 -36.76 14.23 -15.30
N ILE A 448 -35.48 14.57 -15.12
CA ILE A 448 -34.39 13.59 -15.12
C ILE A 448 -33.96 13.30 -13.69
N LEU A 449 -34.31 12.12 -13.18
CA LEU A 449 -33.85 11.63 -11.87
C LEU A 449 -32.43 11.07 -11.98
N VAL A 450 -31.51 11.58 -11.19
CA VAL A 450 -30.09 11.19 -11.26
C VAL A 450 -29.75 10.12 -10.23
N ASN A 451 -29.06 9.05 -10.65
CA ASN A 451 -28.64 7.95 -9.78
C ASN A 451 -27.54 8.35 -8.76
N GLY A 452 -27.51 7.69 -7.60
CA GLY A 452 -26.58 7.97 -6.50
C GLY A 452 -25.09 7.68 -6.75
N ASN A 453 -24.71 7.18 -7.92
CA ASN A 453 -23.31 7.11 -8.37
C ASN A 453 -22.85 8.38 -9.12
N LEU A 454 -23.71 9.38 -9.21
CA LEU A 454 -23.46 10.66 -9.86
C LEU A 454 -23.66 11.82 -8.87
N TYR A 455 -22.97 12.93 -9.12
CA TYR A 455 -23.22 14.22 -8.50
C TYR A 455 -24.03 15.11 -9.45
N ILE A 456 -24.95 15.87 -8.90
CA ILE A 456 -25.70 16.94 -9.56
C ILE A 456 -25.10 18.25 -9.06
N ILE A 457 -24.59 19.07 -9.97
CA ILE A 457 -23.90 20.31 -9.65
C ILE A 457 -24.58 21.45 -10.41
N GLU A 458 -25.29 22.29 -9.67
CA GLU A 458 -25.86 23.54 -10.14
C GLU A 458 -24.81 24.64 -10.01
N ILE A 459 -24.66 25.44 -11.07
CA ILE A 459 -23.62 26.47 -11.19
C ILE A 459 -24.23 27.86 -11.37
N ASP A 460 -23.49 28.89 -10.97
CA ASP A 460 -23.83 30.27 -11.23
C ASP A 460 -23.58 30.63 -12.70
N LYS A 461 -24.63 30.49 -13.51
CA LYS A 461 -24.62 30.78 -14.96
C LYS A 461 -24.29 32.24 -15.29
N SER A 462 -24.30 33.16 -14.31
CA SER A 462 -23.85 34.55 -14.50
C SER A 462 -22.33 34.71 -14.47
N ARG A 463 -21.61 33.68 -14.02
CA ARG A 463 -20.15 33.68 -13.90
C ARG A 463 -19.50 32.65 -14.82
N ILE A 464 -20.13 31.49 -15.01
CA ILE A 464 -19.57 30.41 -15.82
C ILE A 464 -20.60 29.79 -16.77
N GLU A 465 -20.17 29.56 -18.00
CA GLU A 465 -20.94 28.86 -19.02
C GLU A 465 -20.83 27.32 -18.82
N PRO A 466 -21.95 26.56 -18.78
CA PRO A 466 -21.93 25.13 -18.49
C PRO A 466 -21.05 24.27 -19.39
N TYR A 467 -21.10 24.48 -20.70
CA TYR A 467 -20.33 23.74 -21.69
C TYR A 467 -18.86 24.17 -21.72
N TYR A 468 -18.53 25.40 -21.33
CA TYR A 468 -17.14 25.81 -21.05
C TYR A 468 -16.55 25.01 -19.88
N LEU A 469 -17.27 24.94 -18.75
CA LEU A 469 -16.84 24.16 -17.59
C LEU A 469 -16.69 22.68 -17.94
N LYS A 470 -17.63 22.13 -18.70
CA LYS A 470 -17.56 20.77 -19.23
C LYS A 470 -16.32 20.56 -20.10
N ALA A 471 -16.06 21.48 -21.04
CA ALA A 471 -14.87 21.42 -21.90
C ALA A 471 -13.59 21.41 -21.07
N TYR A 472 -13.56 22.17 -19.97
CA TYR A 472 -12.44 22.14 -19.04
C TYR A 472 -12.29 20.77 -18.38
N PHE A 473 -13.35 20.21 -17.79
CA PHE A 473 -13.28 18.90 -17.14
C PHE A 473 -12.92 17.75 -18.08
N ASP A 474 -13.29 17.83 -19.36
CA ASP A 474 -12.93 16.82 -20.36
C ASP A 474 -11.51 17.02 -20.94
N SER A 475 -10.85 18.15 -20.66
CA SER A 475 -9.47 18.40 -21.07
C SER A 475 -8.46 17.59 -20.25
N GLU A 476 -7.24 17.41 -20.76
CA GLU A 476 -6.15 16.74 -20.03
C GLU A 476 -5.88 17.39 -18.66
N LYS A 477 -5.93 18.73 -18.60
CA LYS A 477 -5.71 19.49 -17.35
C LYS A 477 -6.86 19.27 -16.35
N GLY A 478 -8.10 19.28 -16.82
CA GLY A 478 -9.26 19.03 -15.97
C GLY A 478 -9.30 17.60 -15.45
N GLN A 479 -9.04 16.62 -16.31
CA GLN A 479 -8.94 15.21 -15.90
C GLN A 479 -7.77 14.98 -14.93
N ALA A 480 -6.63 15.66 -15.11
CA ALA A 480 -5.52 15.60 -14.16
C ALA A 480 -5.91 16.13 -12.77
N GLN A 481 -6.60 17.27 -12.69
CA GLN A 481 -7.14 17.79 -11.43
C GLN A 481 -8.19 16.85 -10.80
N LEU A 482 -9.09 16.30 -11.60
CA LEU A 482 -10.09 15.34 -11.13
C LEU A 482 -9.43 14.04 -10.63
N LYS A 483 -8.33 13.62 -11.26
CA LYS A 483 -7.54 12.46 -10.85
C LYS A 483 -6.84 12.69 -9.52
N SER A 484 -6.25 13.88 -9.30
CA SER A 484 -5.50 14.16 -8.06
C SER A 484 -6.40 14.20 -6.82
N ILE A 485 -7.69 14.47 -6.98
CA ILE A 485 -8.68 14.43 -5.90
C ILE A 485 -9.41 13.08 -5.77
N CYS A 486 -9.15 12.11 -6.65
CA CYS A 486 -9.74 10.77 -6.56
C CYS A 486 -9.11 10.01 -5.38
N VAL A 487 -9.95 9.47 -4.50
CA VAL A 487 -9.54 8.61 -3.38
C VAL A 487 -10.00 7.17 -3.58
N GLY A 488 -9.22 6.20 -3.08
CA GLY A 488 -9.50 4.77 -3.25
C GLY A 488 -8.78 4.13 -4.45
N VAL A 489 -8.21 2.93 -4.26
CA VAL A 489 -7.43 2.21 -5.30
C VAL A 489 -8.31 1.26 -6.10
N THR A 490 -9.14 0.45 -5.44
CA THR A 490 -10.00 -0.54 -6.10
C THR A 490 -11.23 0.09 -6.76
N LEU A 491 -11.79 1.13 -6.13
CA LEU A 491 -12.90 1.89 -6.67
C LEU A 491 -12.65 3.38 -6.38
N PRO A 492 -11.95 4.09 -7.29
CA PRO A 492 -11.71 5.51 -7.16
C PRO A 492 -13.03 6.25 -6.97
N ASN A 493 -13.08 7.19 -6.02
CA ASN A 493 -14.22 8.05 -5.80
C ASN A 493 -13.79 9.49 -5.56
N ILE A 494 -14.67 10.44 -5.86
CA ILE A 494 -14.40 11.87 -5.63
C ILE A 494 -15.21 12.35 -4.42
N PRO A 495 -14.56 12.79 -3.33
CA PRO A 495 -15.23 13.48 -2.22
C PRO A 495 -15.74 14.87 -2.62
N ILE A 496 -16.93 15.26 -2.15
CA ILE A 496 -17.52 16.58 -2.43
C ILE A 496 -16.60 17.72 -1.98
N GLU A 497 -15.99 17.60 -0.79
CA GLU A 497 -15.13 18.65 -0.25
C GLU A 497 -13.83 18.83 -1.05
N ALA A 498 -13.30 17.76 -1.63
CA ALA A 498 -12.15 17.85 -2.53
C ALA A 498 -12.55 18.45 -3.88
N LEU A 499 -13.73 18.09 -4.40
CA LEU A 499 -14.28 18.66 -5.64
C LEU A 499 -14.47 20.17 -5.55
N LYS A 500 -14.99 20.68 -4.42
CA LYS A 500 -15.16 22.12 -4.17
C LYS A 500 -13.85 22.91 -4.22
N LYS A 501 -12.72 22.27 -3.90
CA LYS A 501 -11.39 22.90 -3.88
C LYS A 501 -10.70 22.94 -5.25
N LEU A 502 -11.32 22.39 -6.30
CA LEU A 502 -10.73 22.43 -7.65
C LEU A 502 -10.56 23.86 -8.16
N GLN A 503 -9.51 24.08 -8.93
CA GLN A 503 -9.22 25.36 -9.57
C GLN A 503 -9.81 25.39 -10.98
N ILE A 504 -10.74 26.31 -11.25
CA ILE A 504 -11.38 26.45 -12.56
C ILE A 504 -10.81 27.67 -13.27
N PRO A 505 -10.23 27.53 -14.47
CA PRO A 505 -9.76 28.68 -15.24
C PRO A 505 -10.91 29.62 -15.56
N MET A 506 -10.68 30.92 -15.43
CA MET A 506 -11.67 31.93 -15.79
C MET A 506 -11.19 32.81 -16.94
N CYS A 507 -12.11 33.05 -17.88
CA CYS A 507 -12.04 34.10 -18.89
C CYS A 507 -13.39 34.83 -18.97
N PRO A 508 -13.49 35.97 -19.69
CA PRO A 508 -14.76 36.66 -19.88
C PRO A 508 -15.86 35.74 -20.44
N LEU A 509 -17.10 35.91 -19.99
CA LEU A 509 -18.23 35.07 -20.44
C LEU A 509 -18.41 35.01 -21.97
N SER A 510 -18.09 36.08 -22.68
CA SER A 510 -18.09 36.10 -24.15
C SER A 510 -17.09 35.11 -24.75
N GLU A 511 -15.91 35.00 -24.16
CA GLU A 511 -14.89 34.03 -24.59
C GLU A 511 -15.25 32.61 -24.17
N GLN A 512 -15.83 32.43 -22.98
CA GLN A 512 -16.33 31.13 -22.53
C GLN A 512 -17.35 30.57 -23.51
N LYS A 513 -18.31 31.39 -23.98
CA LYS A 513 -19.31 31.01 -24.99
C LYS A 513 -18.67 30.58 -26.32
N ILE A 514 -17.64 31.30 -26.78
CA ILE A 514 -16.91 30.92 -28.01
C ILE A 514 -16.24 29.55 -27.85
N ILE A 515 -15.65 29.26 -26.69
CA ILE A 515 -15.01 27.98 -26.40
C ILE A 515 -16.08 26.88 -26.29
N ALA A 516 -17.18 27.14 -25.59
CA ALA A 516 -18.33 26.24 -25.47
C ALA A 516 -18.90 25.86 -26.84
N ASP A 517 -19.12 26.83 -27.72
CA ASP A 517 -19.64 26.59 -29.08
C ASP A 517 -18.67 25.74 -29.91
N LYS A 518 -17.36 26.01 -29.83
CA LYS A 518 -16.34 25.21 -30.51
C LYS A 518 -16.32 23.78 -29.97
N TYR A 519 -16.40 23.63 -28.66
CA TYR A 519 -16.41 22.34 -27.99
C TYR A 519 -17.65 21.54 -28.40
N LEU A 520 -18.85 22.13 -28.35
CA LEU A 520 -20.10 21.52 -28.77
C LEU A 520 -20.06 21.05 -30.24
N LYS A 521 -19.54 21.88 -31.16
CA LYS A 521 -19.38 21.48 -32.57
C LYS A 521 -18.48 20.26 -32.73
N LYS A 522 -17.37 20.20 -32.00
CA LYS A 522 -16.46 19.05 -32.00
C LYS A 522 -17.08 17.83 -31.37
N GLN A 523 -17.85 17.99 -30.30
CA GLN A 523 -18.58 16.91 -29.67
C GLN A 523 -19.63 16.32 -30.61
N GLN A 524 -20.36 17.16 -31.34
CA GLN A 524 -21.30 16.72 -32.38
C GLN A 524 -20.60 15.93 -33.49
N GLU A 525 -19.47 16.42 -33.96
CA GLU A 525 -18.65 15.72 -34.97
C GLU A 525 -18.23 14.31 -34.49
N VAL A 526 -17.83 14.17 -33.21
CA VAL A 526 -17.53 12.87 -32.60
C VAL A 526 -18.74 11.94 -32.58
N ILE A 527 -19.92 12.46 -32.24
CA ILE A 527 -21.17 11.68 -32.22
C ILE A 527 -21.52 11.19 -33.63
N ASP A 528 -21.42 12.06 -34.64
CA ASP A 528 -21.75 11.73 -36.02
C ASP A 528 -20.78 10.70 -36.61
N LEU A 529 -19.49 10.84 -36.32
CA LEU A 529 -18.46 9.87 -36.72
C LEU A 529 -18.69 8.51 -36.05
N GLN A 530 -19.11 8.51 -34.78
CA GLN A 530 -19.43 7.26 -34.12
C GLN A 530 -20.64 6.57 -34.72
N LYS A 531 -21.73 7.30 -35.00
CA LYS A 531 -22.92 6.70 -35.62
C LYS A 531 -22.55 6.01 -36.93
N LYS A 532 -21.67 6.62 -37.73
CA LYS A 532 -21.11 6.00 -38.94
C LYS A 532 -20.31 4.75 -38.64
N LEU A 533 -19.45 4.77 -37.61
CA LEU A 533 -18.69 3.59 -37.20
C LEU A 533 -19.62 2.45 -36.76
N ASP A 534 -20.63 2.73 -35.95
CA ASP A 534 -21.60 1.73 -35.48
C ASP A 534 -22.38 1.13 -36.65
N THR A 535 -22.76 1.94 -37.64
CA THR A 535 -23.39 1.45 -38.89
C THR A 535 -22.47 0.52 -39.65
N ILE A 536 -21.21 0.91 -39.86
CA ILE A 536 -20.21 0.08 -40.57
C ILE A 536 -19.95 -1.23 -39.81
N GLU A 537 -19.82 -1.18 -38.49
CA GLU A 537 -19.64 -2.38 -37.66
C GLU A 537 -20.85 -3.32 -37.70
N GLN A 538 -22.06 -2.78 -37.84
CA GLN A 538 -23.27 -3.57 -38.03
C GLN A 538 -23.29 -4.21 -39.43
N GLU A 539 -23.01 -3.44 -40.48
CA GLU A 539 -22.88 -3.95 -41.85
C GLU A 539 -21.86 -5.09 -41.93
N LEU A 540 -20.71 -4.96 -41.25
CA LEU A 540 -19.68 -6.00 -41.18
C LEU A 540 -20.20 -7.32 -40.55
N LYS A 541 -21.11 -7.25 -39.58
CA LYS A 541 -21.73 -8.43 -38.96
C LYS A 541 -22.77 -9.09 -39.85
N GLU A 542 -23.31 -8.38 -40.83
CA GLU A 542 -24.31 -8.89 -41.77
C GLU A 542 -23.68 -9.63 -42.97
N PHE A 543 -22.36 -9.63 -43.11
CA PHE A 543 -21.66 -10.36 -44.18
C PHE A 543 -21.74 -11.89 -44.03
N PHE A 544 -22.00 -12.43 -42.83
CA PHE A 544 -22.14 -13.87 -42.58
C PHE A 544 -23.18 -14.21 -41.51
#